data_AF-A0AAV0VKL0-F1
#
_entry.id   AF-A0AAV0VKL0-F1
#
_cell.length_a   1.000
_cell.length_b   1.000
_cell.length_c   1.000
_cell.angle_alpha   90.00
_cell.angle_beta   90.00
_cell.angle_gamma   90.00
#
_symmetry.space_group_name_H-M   'P 1'
#
loop_
_entity.id
_entity.type
_entity.pdbx_description
1 polymer ?
#
loop_
_entity_poly.entity_id
_entity_poly.type
_entity_poly.pdbx_seq_one_letter_code
_entity_poly.pdbx_strand_id
1 'polypeptide(L)'
;MERVTFLLVLLLVSLSCNCDNSQNESDEPKAYTYGMQRKRFRNGIVKTNNIQGEETRDFTMSDEPVLDPYPPKIPSLMDTSKSIGFLQPQEIGLADQCFPRPQCDFFNMYRTIDGSCNNLLYPTWGQTNTANTRIIQANYSDGYSQPRKSVSGHELPEVRKIRKTIFKDVDKTSPKYNLFVMQYAQIITHDTASTLIKEKGPHGPVKCCNDDGSTPEILPKECLQIRIPHDEPESKYRCLSIPRSLDTSDKGCDIKPVRQIFGASSFIDASVLYGTDYETSRSIRTFKYGKLRRQLGPNGKSFLPNVKKATALCNVTQDNTVCYLSGDPRINMQPEMTVVTTSLLSYITIYAMSLVA
;
A
#
# COMPACT_ATOMS: atom_id res chain seq x y z
N MET A 1 29.68 1.08 12.03
CA MET A 1 28.20 1.24 12.04
C MET A 1 27.74 2.62 11.55
N GLU A 2 28.61 3.47 10.97
CA GLU A 2 28.23 4.82 10.51
C GLU A 2 27.97 4.95 9.00
N ARG A 3 28.33 3.94 8.18
CA ARG A 3 28.18 4.00 6.72
C ARG A 3 26.83 3.48 6.18
N VAL A 4 26.05 2.77 6.99
CA VAL A 4 24.73 2.22 6.57
C VAL A 4 23.61 3.24 6.79
N THR A 5 23.81 4.21 7.69
CA THR A 5 22.83 5.26 8.02
C THR A 5 22.68 6.32 6.91
N PHE A 6 23.68 6.49 6.04
CA PHE A 6 23.66 7.50 4.97
C PHE A 6 22.91 7.08 3.71
N LEU A 7 22.78 5.77 3.43
CA LEU A 7 22.11 5.26 2.23
C LEU A 7 20.58 5.36 2.29
N LEU A 8 19.99 5.41 3.50
CA LEU A 8 18.54 5.60 3.69
C LEU A 8 18.12 7.08 3.55
N VAL A 9 19.06 8.03 3.64
CA VAL A 9 18.79 9.47 3.54
C VAL A 9 18.66 9.94 2.08
N LEU A 10 19.28 9.24 1.12
CA LEU A 10 19.22 9.59 -0.31
C LEU A 10 17.98 9.07 -1.04
N LEU A 11 17.24 8.11 -0.49
CA LEU A 11 16.03 7.55 -1.10
C LEU A 11 14.72 8.21 -0.64
N LEU A 12 14.76 9.14 0.32
CA LEU A 12 13.57 9.79 0.86
C LEU A 12 13.59 11.33 0.83
N VAL A 13 14.63 11.96 0.28
CA VAL A 13 14.68 13.43 0.11
C VAL A 13 15.28 13.80 -1.25
N SER A 14 14.50 13.68 -2.32
CA SER A 14 14.73 14.39 -3.59
C SER A 14 13.44 14.48 -4.41
N LEU A 15 12.46 15.21 -3.88
CA LEU A 15 11.38 15.80 -4.68
C LEU A 15 11.34 17.31 -4.37
N SER A 16 12.43 17.99 -4.74
CA SER A 16 12.40 19.42 -5.03
C SER A 16 12.01 19.55 -6.50
N CYS A 17 10.77 19.94 -6.75
CA CYS A 17 10.26 20.22 -8.08
C CYS A 17 11.10 21.35 -8.72
N ASN A 18 11.65 21.12 -9.90
CA ASN A 18 12.23 22.16 -10.75
C ASN A 18 11.41 22.16 -12.05
N CYS A 19 10.44 23.06 -12.14
CA CYS A 19 9.75 23.32 -13.40
C CYS A 19 10.60 24.28 -14.22
N ASP A 20 11.19 23.80 -15.31
CA ASP A 20 11.67 24.67 -16.38
C ASP A 20 10.84 24.42 -17.64
N ASN A 21 10.21 25.49 -18.11
CA ASN A 21 9.47 25.59 -19.36
C ASN A 21 10.46 25.64 -20.54
N SER A 22 10.24 24.84 -21.58
CA SER A 22 10.65 25.22 -22.93
C SER A 22 9.50 25.95 -23.62
N GLN A 23 9.75 27.21 -23.97
CA GLN A 23 8.87 28.02 -24.83
C GLN A 23 9.07 27.61 -26.29
N ASN A 24 7.98 27.54 -27.05
CA ASN A 24 7.93 27.99 -28.44
C ASN A 24 6.78 28.99 -28.58
N GLU A 25 7.05 30.04 -29.36
CA GLU A 25 6.38 31.33 -29.52
C GLU A 25 4.88 31.29 -29.82
N SER A 26 4.09 32.17 -29.18
CA SER A 26 3.58 33.42 -29.79
C SER A 26 2.50 34.09 -28.91
N ASP A 27 2.63 35.43 -28.82
CA ASP A 27 1.67 36.46 -28.40
C ASP A 27 1.35 36.72 -26.90
N GLU A 28 1.95 37.83 -26.44
CA GLU A 28 1.73 38.66 -25.24
C GLU A 28 0.26 39.16 -25.06
N PRO A 29 -0.19 39.71 -23.88
CA PRO A 29 0.56 40.68 -23.06
C PRO A 29 0.46 40.66 -21.52
N LYS A 30 1.59 41.10 -20.95
CA LYS A 30 1.80 42.02 -19.80
C LYS A 30 1.78 41.52 -18.35
N ALA A 31 3.00 41.56 -17.82
CA ALA A 31 3.46 41.36 -16.46
C ALA A 31 3.07 42.46 -15.47
N TYR A 32 3.10 42.11 -14.17
CA TYR A 32 3.59 42.99 -13.12
C TYR A 32 4.75 42.30 -12.39
N THR A 33 5.95 42.84 -12.58
CA THR A 33 7.20 42.46 -11.92
C THR A 33 7.42 43.26 -10.64
N TYR A 34 7.96 42.62 -9.60
CA TYR A 34 8.88 43.26 -8.66
C TYR A 34 10.08 42.34 -8.44
N GLY A 35 11.27 42.84 -8.79
CA GLY A 35 12.54 42.12 -8.65
C GLY A 35 13.31 42.56 -7.41
N MET A 36 14.21 41.70 -6.93
CA MET A 36 15.47 42.13 -6.33
C MET A 36 16.53 41.02 -6.35
N GLN A 37 17.78 41.45 -6.57
CA GLN A 37 18.95 40.67 -6.98
C GLN A 37 19.57 39.81 -5.87
N ARG A 38 20.10 38.62 -6.22
CA ARG A 38 20.99 37.80 -5.37
C ARG A 38 22.47 38.01 -5.75
N LYS A 39 23.30 38.37 -4.77
CA LYS A 39 24.78 38.37 -4.85
C LYS A 39 25.32 36.93 -4.75
N ARG A 40 26.27 36.59 -5.63
CA ARG A 40 27.06 35.34 -5.61
C ARG A 40 28.14 35.36 -4.53
N PHE A 41 28.36 34.24 -3.85
CA PHE A 41 29.60 33.95 -3.12
C PHE A 41 30.20 32.61 -3.58
N ARG A 42 31.54 32.60 -3.74
CA ARG A 42 32.39 31.53 -4.26
C ARG A 42 32.70 30.47 -3.19
N ASN A 43 32.74 29.20 -3.60
CA ASN A 43 33.17 28.06 -2.78
C ASN A 43 34.70 28.04 -2.57
N GLY A 44 35.11 27.83 -1.32
CA GLY A 44 36.48 27.46 -0.93
C GLY A 44 36.59 25.93 -0.77
N ILE A 45 37.67 25.37 -1.34
CA ILE A 45 37.98 23.94 -1.36
C ILE A 45 38.72 23.57 -0.07
N VAL A 46 38.23 22.55 0.65
CA VAL A 46 39.01 21.84 1.69
C VAL A 46 39.43 20.50 1.10
N LYS A 47 40.75 20.28 1.01
CA LYS A 47 41.37 19.00 0.59
C LYS A 47 41.43 18.04 1.78
N THR A 48 41.05 16.79 1.57
CA THR A 48 41.55 15.64 2.34
C THR A 48 42.01 14.54 1.38
N ASN A 49 43.20 14.01 1.65
CA ASN A 49 43.95 13.09 0.80
C ASN A 49 43.54 11.61 1.01
N ASN A 50 43.67 10.84 -0.06
CA ASN A 50 44.00 9.41 -0.17
C ASN A 50 43.03 8.36 0.40
N ILE A 51 42.18 7.83 -0.48
CA ILE A 51 41.97 6.38 -0.64
C ILE A 51 41.92 6.09 -2.15
N GLN A 52 42.90 5.34 -2.66
CA GLN A 52 42.89 4.78 -4.01
C GLN A 52 41.84 3.68 -4.11
N GLY A 53 40.93 3.82 -5.06
CA GLY A 53 39.94 2.84 -5.47
C GLY A 53 39.10 3.47 -6.59
N GLU A 54 39.32 2.99 -7.81
CA GLU A 54 38.85 3.54 -9.09
C GLU A 54 37.32 3.62 -9.24
N GLU A 55 36.92 4.57 -10.09
CA GLU A 55 35.60 4.82 -10.70
C GLU A 55 34.47 5.36 -9.81
N THR A 56 34.59 6.65 -9.44
CA THR A 56 33.42 7.51 -9.23
C THR A 56 32.77 7.86 -10.57
N ARG A 57 31.77 7.09 -11.00
CA ARG A 57 30.79 7.62 -11.96
C ARG A 57 29.86 8.57 -11.23
N ASP A 58 29.94 9.83 -11.62
CA ASP A 58 29.10 10.93 -11.19
C ASP A 58 27.65 10.63 -11.64
N PHE A 59 26.81 10.10 -10.74
CA PHE A 59 25.39 9.93 -11.00
C PHE A 59 24.72 11.29 -10.84
N THR A 60 24.71 12.07 -11.92
CA THR A 60 23.76 13.16 -12.09
C THR A 60 22.39 12.52 -12.33
N MET A 61 21.49 12.60 -11.34
CA MET A 61 20.07 12.27 -11.53
C MET A 61 19.43 13.34 -12.42
N SER A 62 19.70 13.25 -13.72
CA SER A 62 18.84 13.75 -14.77
C SER A 62 18.46 12.56 -15.64
N ASP A 63 17.86 11.54 -15.02
CA ASP A 63 17.21 10.46 -15.76
C ASP A 63 15.87 11.00 -16.28
N GLU A 64 15.93 11.82 -17.33
CA GLU A 64 14.89 11.76 -18.34
C GLU A 64 14.73 10.28 -18.70
N PRO A 65 13.51 9.71 -18.63
CA PRO A 65 13.32 8.29 -18.88
C PRO A 65 13.89 7.99 -20.27
N VAL A 66 14.97 7.20 -20.32
CA VAL A 66 15.52 6.69 -21.58
C VAL A 66 14.42 5.84 -22.19
N LEU A 67 13.65 6.45 -23.08
CA LEU A 67 12.65 5.78 -23.90
C LEU A 67 13.37 4.65 -24.62
N ASP A 68 13.00 3.41 -24.28
CA ASP A 68 13.46 2.23 -25.00
C ASP A 68 13.22 2.47 -26.50
N PRO A 69 14.28 2.51 -27.34
CA PRO A 69 14.12 2.73 -28.78
C PRO A 69 13.42 1.55 -29.48
N TYR A 70 13.28 0.42 -28.79
CA TYR A 70 12.58 -0.78 -29.24
C TYR A 70 11.69 -1.34 -28.12
N PRO A 71 10.72 -0.56 -27.62
CA PRO A 71 9.85 -1.04 -26.57
C PRO A 71 9.13 -2.29 -27.10
N PRO A 72 8.93 -3.33 -26.27
CA PRO A 72 8.19 -4.51 -26.68
C PRO A 72 6.84 -4.04 -27.25
N LYS A 73 6.68 -4.18 -28.57
CA LYS A 73 5.48 -3.79 -29.29
C LYS A 73 4.39 -4.77 -28.92
N ILE A 74 3.74 -4.56 -27.76
CA ILE A 74 2.54 -5.28 -27.38
C ILE A 74 1.45 -4.76 -28.32
N PRO A 75 1.01 -5.56 -29.32
CA PRO A 75 0.17 -5.04 -30.39
C PRO A 75 -1.19 -4.52 -29.90
N SER A 76 -1.65 -4.99 -28.72
CA SER A 76 -2.89 -4.54 -28.07
C SER A 76 -2.78 -3.19 -27.34
N LEU A 77 -1.58 -2.63 -27.18
CA LEU A 77 -1.34 -1.34 -26.52
C LEU A 77 -1.02 -0.20 -27.49
N MET A 78 -0.63 -0.52 -28.73
CA MET A 78 -0.12 0.43 -29.71
C MET A 78 -1.20 0.96 -30.67
N ASP A 79 -2.41 0.39 -30.64
CA ASP A 79 -3.56 0.86 -31.43
C ASP A 79 -4.58 1.43 -30.46
N THR A 80 -4.70 2.76 -30.40
CA THR A 80 -5.68 3.45 -29.54
C THR A 80 -7.12 3.20 -29.96
N SER A 81 -7.35 2.68 -31.17
CA SER A 81 -8.68 2.20 -31.61
C SER A 81 -8.94 0.73 -31.24
N LYS A 82 -7.91 0.01 -30.78
CA LYS A 82 -7.94 -1.39 -30.31
C LYS A 82 -7.17 -1.59 -29.01
N SER A 83 -7.27 -0.66 -28.07
CA SER A 83 -6.82 -0.88 -26.70
C SER A 83 -7.74 -1.92 -26.06
N ILE A 84 -7.53 -3.20 -26.40
CA ILE A 84 -8.40 -4.29 -25.97
C ILE A 84 -8.32 -4.35 -24.45
N GLY A 85 -9.36 -3.84 -23.79
CA GLY A 85 -9.57 -3.96 -22.36
C GLY A 85 -9.24 -2.75 -21.50
N PHE A 86 -8.63 -1.66 -22.00
CA PHE A 86 -8.50 -0.42 -21.20
C PHE A 86 -9.83 0.31 -21.12
N LEU A 87 -10.08 0.90 -19.96
CA LEU A 87 -11.24 1.77 -19.75
C LEU A 87 -11.00 3.16 -20.31
N GLN A 88 -12.08 3.82 -20.75
CA GLN A 88 -12.02 5.23 -21.11
C GLN A 88 -11.70 6.08 -19.88
N PRO A 89 -11.04 7.25 -20.01
CA PRO A 89 -10.65 8.08 -18.87
C PRO A 89 -11.79 8.39 -17.89
N GLN A 90 -13.01 8.61 -18.40
CA GLN A 90 -14.20 8.87 -17.60
C GLN A 90 -14.62 7.65 -16.77
N GLU A 91 -14.36 6.45 -17.28
CA GLU A 91 -14.66 5.20 -16.58
C GLU A 91 -13.59 4.86 -15.54
N ILE A 92 -12.33 5.30 -15.72
CA ILE A 92 -11.22 4.97 -14.81
C ILE A 92 -11.53 5.41 -13.37
N GLY A 93 -12.01 6.64 -13.20
CA GLY A 93 -12.40 7.26 -11.92
C GLY A 93 -13.87 7.12 -11.55
N LEU A 94 -14.65 6.26 -12.23
CA LEU A 94 -16.11 6.18 -12.03
C LEU A 94 -16.52 5.97 -10.55
N ALA A 95 -15.69 5.29 -9.77
CA ALA A 95 -15.97 5.05 -8.36
C ALA A 95 -15.84 6.30 -7.48
N ASP A 96 -15.11 7.33 -7.92
CA ASP A 96 -14.86 8.53 -7.11
C ASP A 96 -16.16 9.26 -6.78
N GLN A 97 -17.16 9.18 -7.66
CA GLN A 97 -18.50 9.74 -7.46
C GLN A 97 -19.30 9.06 -6.34
N CYS A 98 -18.90 7.85 -5.92
CA CYS A 98 -19.54 7.11 -4.83
C CYS A 98 -19.19 7.65 -3.45
N PHE A 99 -18.14 8.46 -3.34
CA PHE A 99 -17.58 8.87 -2.07
C PHE A 99 -17.78 10.37 -1.85
N PRO A 100 -18.09 10.79 -0.60
CA PRO A 100 -18.27 12.20 -0.31
C PRO A 100 -16.97 12.95 -0.57
N ARG A 101 -17.05 14.04 -1.33
CA ARG A 101 -15.90 14.90 -1.59
C ARG A 101 -15.47 15.58 -0.28
N PRO A 102 -14.25 15.35 0.23
CA PRO A 102 -13.77 16.00 1.44
C PRO A 102 -13.56 17.50 1.21
N GLN A 103 -13.72 18.29 2.27
CA GLN A 103 -13.37 19.71 2.27
C GLN A 103 -11.87 19.85 2.51
N CYS A 104 -11.17 20.49 1.58
CA CYS A 104 -9.72 20.65 1.65
C CYS A 104 -9.33 22.01 2.20
N ASP A 105 -8.40 21.98 3.15
CA ASP A 105 -7.67 23.17 3.58
C ASP A 105 -6.43 23.36 2.69
N PHE A 106 -6.44 24.41 1.88
CA PHE A 106 -5.36 24.78 0.97
C PHE A 106 -4.08 25.23 1.67
N PHE A 107 -4.16 25.57 2.97
CA PHE A 107 -3.03 26.03 3.76
C PHE A 107 -2.45 24.92 4.66
N ASN A 108 -3.06 23.73 4.65
CA ASN A 108 -2.55 22.63 5.45
C ASN A 108 -1.21 22.14 4.89
N MET A 109 -0.16 22.22 5.70
CA MET A 109 1.20 21.85 5.32
C MET A 109 1.47 20.35 5.40
N TYR A 110 0.58 19.60 6.06
CA TYR A 110 0.78 18.18 6.34
C TYR A 110 -0.29 17.33 5.68
N ARG A 111 0.09 16.11 5.33
CA ARG A 111 -0.85 15.10 4.80
C ARG A 111 -1.95 14.83 5.81
N THR A 112 -3.15 14.63 5.32
CA THR A 112 -4.26 14.07 6.10
C THR A 112 -3.95 12.60 6.42
N ILE A 113 -4.49 12.09 7.53
CA ILE A 113 -4.26 10.70 7.96
C ILE A 113 -4.92 9.70 7.00
N ASP A 114 -6.05 10.08 6.42
CA ASP A 114 -6.83 9.22 5.53
C ASP A 114 -6.41 9.34 4.06
N GLY A 115 -5.43 10.19 3.74
CA GLY A 115 -4.95 10.45 2.38
C GLY A 115 -5.80 11.41 1.56
N SER A 116 -6.92 11.91 2.10
CA SER A 116 -7.76 12.90 1.43
C SER A 116 -7.03 14.21 1.12
N CYS A 117 -7.50 14.96 0.11
CA CYS A 117 -6.97 16.29 -0.24
C CYS A 117 -5.49 16.33 -0.65
N ASN A 118 -4.87 15.17 -0.91
CA ASN A 118 -3.54 15.11 -1.52
C ASN A 118 -3.54 15.74 -2.92
N ASN A 119 -4.62 15.49 -3.68
CA ASN A 119 -4.92 16.20 -4.92
C ASN A 119 -6.09 17.17 -4.69
N LEU A 120 -5.85 18.48 -4.82
CA LEU A 120 -6.87 19.51 -4.53
C LEU A 120 -8.01 19.54 -5.58
N LEU A 121 -7.74 19.11 -6.81
CA LEU A 121 -8.74 19.02 -7.87
C LEU A 121 -9.61 17.76 -7.71
N TYR A 122 -9.00 16.65 -7.30
CA TYR A 122 -9.63 15.35 -7.05
C TYR A 122 -9.36 14.87 -5.62
N PRO A 123 -10.06 15.44 -4.61
CA PRO A 123 -9.71 15.24 -3.20
C PRO A 123 -9.83 13.81 -2.65
N THR A 124 -10.53 12.92 -3.35
CA THR A 124 -10.72 11.52 -2.97
C THR A 124 -9.61 10.61 -3.50
N TRP A 125 -8.75 11.09 -4.40
CA TRP A 125 -7.71 10.26 -5.00
C TRP A 125 -6.69 9.79 -3.96
N GLY A 126 -6.59 8.46 -3.82
CA GLY A 126 -5.71 7.81 -2.87
C GLY A 126 -6.19 7.84 -1.43
N GLN A 127 -7.42 8.32 -1.17
CA GLN A 127 -8.04 8.31 0.15
C GLN A 127 -8.39 6.88 0.58
N THR A 128 -8.21 6.56 1.84
CA THR A 128 -8.68 5.29 2.43
C THR A 128 -10.20 5.14 2.36
N ASN A 129 -10.68 3.91 2.51
CA ASN A 129 -12.09 3.54 2.51
C ASN A 129 -12.84 3.93 1.22
N THR A 130 -12.09 4.16 0.14
CA THR A 130 -12.60 4.39 -1.22
C THR A 130 -12.32 3.17 -2.11
N ALA A 131 -12.90 3.16 -3.30
CA ALA A 131 -12.69 2.06 -4.24
C ALA A 131 -11.42 2.28 -5.06
N ASN A 132 -10.74 1.18 -5.38
CA ASN A 132 -9.54 1.25 -6.22
C ASN A 132 -9.88 1.72 -7.66
N THR A 133 -8.97 2.51 -8.22
CA THR A 133 -8.97 2.90 -9.62
C THR A 133 -8.92 1.67 -10.52
N ARG A 134 -9.79 1.63 -11.53
CA ARG A 134 -9.82 0.53 -12.49
C ARG A 134 -9.32 1.05 -13.83
N ILE A 135 -8.23 0.48 -14.31
CA ILE A 135 -7.67 0.82 -15.62
C ILE A 135 -8.08 -0.15 -16.73
N ILE A 136 -8.53 -1.36 -16.36
CA ILE A 136 -8.98 -2.39 -17.29
C ILE A 136 -10.40 -2.88 -16.97
N GLN A 137 -11.15 -3.33 -17.98
CA GLN A 137 -12.49 -3.90 -17.80
C GLN A 137 -12.47 -5.09 -16.84
N ALA A 138 -13.45 -5.14 -15.93
CA ALA A 138 -13.63 -6.30 -15.06
C ALA A 138 -14.29 -7.45 -15.81
N ASN A 139 -13.87 -8.67 -15.47
CA ASN A 139 -14.39 -9.88 -16.08
C ASN A 139 -15.14 -10.72 -15.04
N TYR A 140 -16.40 -10.35 -14.82
CA TYR A 140 -17.35 -11.12 -14.02
C TYR A 140 -18.27 -11.92 -14.95
N SER A 141 -18.71 -13.11 -14.51
CA SER A 141 -19.56 -13.97 -15.36
C SER A 141 -20.93 -13.38 -15.67
N ASP A 142 -21.43 -12.52 -14.80
CA ASP A 142 -22.68 -11.76 -14.95
C ASP A 142 -22.46 -10.30 -15.39
N GLY A 143 -21.21 -9.90 -15.64
CA GLY A 143 -20.83 -8.51 -15.89
C GLY A 143 -20.98 -7.58 -14.68
N TYR A 144 -21.31 -8.08 -13.49
CA TYR A 144 -21.59 -7.25 -12.31
C TYR A 144 -20.67 -7.57 -11.15
N SER A 145 -20.72 -8.79 -10.62
CA SER A 145 -19.93 -9.19 -9.46
C SER A 145 -19.71 -10.70 -9.34
N GLN A 146 -20.38 -11.56 -10.11
CA GLN A 146 -20.23 -13.01 -9.95
C GLN A 146 -18.88 -13.50 -10.45
N PRO A 147 -18.24 -14.46 -9.76
CA PRO A 147 -16.94 -15.01 -10.16
C PRO A 147 -16.91 -15.39 -11.63
N ARG A 148 -15.77 -15.11 -12.27
CA ARG A 148 -15.55 -15.40 -13.67
C ARG A 148 -15.74 -16.90 -13.95
N LYS A 149 -16.37 -17.21 -15.09
CA LYS A 149 -16.46 -18.58 -15.63
C LYS A 149 -15.49 -18.77 -16.79
N SER A 150 -15.20 -20.03 -17.13
CA SER A 150 -14.42 -20.37 -18.32
C SER A 150 -15.13 -19.94 -19.61
N VAL A 151 -14.40 -19.90 -20.72
CA VAL A 151 -14.96 -19.57 -22.04
C VAL A 151 -16.05 -20.52 -22.51
N SER A 152 -16.07 -21.76 -21.99
CA SER A 152 -17.12 -22.74 -22.27
C SER A 152 -18.32 -22.63 -21.33
N GLY A 153 -18.33 -21.66 -20.41
CA GLY A 153 -19.39 -21.47 -19.41
C GLY A 153 -19.26 -22.34 -18.15
N HIS A 154 -18.27 -23.23 -18.09
CA HIS A 154 -18.01 -24.06 -16.91
C HIS A 154 -17.26 -23.30 -15.81
N GLU A 155 -17.34 -23.78 -14.58
CA GLU A 155 -16.57 -23.26 -13.45
C GLU A 155 -15.06 -23.35 -13.69
N LEU A 156 -14.29 -22.40 -13.14
CA LEU A 156 -12.84 -22.42 -13.21
C LEU A 156 -12.26 -23.52 -12.29
N PRO A 157 -11.05 -24.02 -12.58
CA PRO A 157 -10.43 -25.03 -11.72
C PRO A 157 -10.25 -24.52 -10.28
N GLU A 158 -10.51 -25.41 -9.32
CA GLU A 158 -10.34 -25.12 -7.89
C GLU A 158 -8.93 -24.62 -7.57
N VAL A 159 -8.83 -23.51 -6.83
CA VAL A 159 -7.53 -22.87 -6.54
C VAL A 159 -6.58 -23.77 -5.74
N ARG A 160 -7.13 -24.67 -4.90
CA ARG A 160 -6.33 -25.67 -4.18
C ARG A 160 -5.65 -26.67 -5.13
N LYS A 161 -6.38 -27.11 -6.16
CA LYS A 161 -5.84 -27.98 -7.21
C LYS A 161 -4.73 -27.27 -7.98
N ILE A 162 -4.97 -26.03 -8.40
CA ILE A 162 -3.96 -25.20 -9.07
C ILE A 162 -2.70 -25.05 -8.19
N ARG A 163 -2.88 -24.71 -6.91
CA ARG A 163 -1.78 -24.59 -5.94
C ARG A 163 -0.93 -25.86 -5.90
N LYS A 164 -1.55 -27.04 -5.76
CA LYS A 164 -0.81 -28.31 -5.64
C LYS A 164 -0.17 -28.77 -6.94
N THR A 165 -0.81 -28.51 -8.08
CA THR A 165 -0.30 -28.98 -9.38
C THR A 165 0.81 -28.08 -9.92
N ILE A 166 0.69 -26.77 -9.76
CA ILE A 166 1.60 -25.80 -10.40
C ILE A 166 2.69 -25.31 -9.44
N PHE A 167 2.34 -25.00 -8.19
CA PHE A 167 3.26 -24.38 -7.23
C PHE A 167 3.88 -25.44 -6.34
N LYS A 168 4.96 -26.06 -6.84
CA LYS A 168 5.75 -27.05 -6.08
C LYS A 168 6.47 -26.38 -4.92
N ASP A 169 6.47 -27.04 -3.77
CA ASP A 169 7.26 -26.64 -2.62
C ASP A 169 8.70 -27.09 -2.84
N VAL A 170 9.59 -26.12 -3.08
CA VAL A 170 11.00 -26.37 -3.38
C VAL A 170 11.83 -25.43 -2.53
N ASP A 171 12.68 -26.01 -1.70
CA ASP A 171 13.67 -25.24 -0.94
C ASP A 171 14.81 -24.81 -1.86
N LYS A 172 14.73 -23.58 -2.35
CA LYS A 172 15.75 -22.97 -3.21
C LYS A 172 15.95 -21.51 -2.83
N THR A 173 17.08 -21.25 -2.17
CA THR A 173 17.46 -19.90 -1.75
C THR A 173 17.90 -19.02 -2.92
N SER A 174 17.68 -17.71 -2.80
CA SER A 174 18.17 -16.73 -3.77
C SER A 174 19.67 -16.47 -3.54
N PRO A 175 20.53 -16.58 -4.58
CA PRO A 175 21.96 -16.27 -4.44
C PRO A 175 22.26 -14.76 -4.45
N LYS A 176 21.27 -13.91 -4.78
CA LYS A 176 21.47 -12.46 -4.98
C LYS A 176 20.76 -11.58 -3.96
N TYR A 177 19.64 -12.04 -3.40
CA TYR A 177 18.77 -11.23 -2.55
C TYR A 177 18.69 -11.81 -1.16
N ASN A 178 18.87 -10.97 -0.15
CA ASN A 178 18.61 -11.34 1.23
C ASN A 178 17.11 -11.23 1.55
N LEU A 179 16.72 -11.74 2.72
CA LEU A 179 15.33 -11.74 3.18
C LEU A 179 14.72 -10.32 3.29
N PHE A 180 15.54 -9.31 3.52
CA PHE A 180 15.07 -7.94 3.71
C PHE A 180 14.41 -7.35 2.46
N VAL A 181 14.76 -7.81 1.25
CA VAL A 181 14.09 -7.38 0.01
C VAL A 181 12.60 -7.74 0.03
N MET A 182 12.28 -8.98 0.40
CA MET A 182 10.89 -9.43 0.55
C MET A 182 10.18 -8.65 1.66
N GLN A 183 10.86 -8.47 2.79
CA GLN A 183 10.30 -7.78 3.95
C GLN A 183 9.98 -6.32 3.67
N TYR A 184 10.88 -5.61 2.99
CA TYR A 184 10.71 -4.23 2.59
C TYR A 184 9.55 -4.08 1.61
N ALA A 185 9.46 -4.98 0.61
CA ALA A 185 8.33 -5.00 -0.32
C ALA A 185 6.99 -5.22 0.40
N GLN A 186 6.95 -6.08 1.42
CA GLN A 186 5.74 -6.30 2.21
C GLN A 186 5.34 -5.06 3.01
N ILE A 187 6.29 -4.35 3.62
CA ILE A 187 6.03 -3.09 4.34
C ILE A 187 5.45 -2.03 3.41
N ILE A 188 6.04 -1.82 2.23
CA ILE A 188 5.53 -0.86 1.23
C ILE A 188 4.14 -1.27 0.73
N THR A 189 3.90 -2.58 0.55
CA THR A 189 2.57 -3.09 0.18
C THR A 189 1.55 -2.77 1.26
N HIS A 190 1.90 -2.91 2.54
CA HIS A 190 0.97 -2.60 3.63
C HIS A 190 0.71 -1.10 3.78
N ASP A 191 1.68 -0.26 3.41
CA ASP A 191 1.55 1.20 3.41
C ASP A 191 0.58 1.69 2.33
N THR A 192 0.52 0.99 1.20
CA THR A 192 -0.19 1.44 -0.01
C THR A 192 -1.45 0.63 -0.34
N ALA A 193 -1.61 -0.55 0.26
CA ALA A 193 -2.69 -1.48 -0.08
C ALA A 193 -3.22 -2.25 1.13
N SER A 194 -4.55 -2.24 1.26
CA SER A 194 -5.30 -3.08 2.18
C SER A 194 -6.70 -3.28 1.61
N THR A 195 -7.03 -4.47 1.12
CA THR A 195 -8.39 -4.73 0.66
C THR A 195 -9.27 -5.07 1.86
N LEU A 196 -10.35 -4.32 2.05
CA LEU A 196 -11.30 -4.61 3.13
C LEU A 196 -12.16 -5.83 2.76
N ILE A 197 -12.59 -6.59 3.76
CA ILE A 197 -13.38 -7.82 3.59
C ILE A 197 -14.79 -7.68 4.15
N LYS A 198 -15.73 -8.46 3.60
CA LYS A 198 -17.09 -8.58 4.13
C LYS A 198 -17.05 -9.38 5.43
N GLU A 199 -17.10 -8.68 6.57
CA GLU A 199 -17.11 -9.32 7.89
C GLU A 199 -18.52 -9.71 8.35
N LYS A 200 -19.55 -9.03 7.86
CA LYS A 200 -20.96 -9.24 8.22
C LYS A 200 -21.80 -9.46 6.97
N GLY A 201 -22.70 -10.44 7.04
CA GLY A 201 -23.75 -10.71 6.07
C GLY A 201 -25.14 -10.62 6.70
N PRO A 202 -26.19 -11.00 5.96
CA PRO A 202 -27.59 -10.89 6.41
C PRO A 202 -27.92 -11.64 7.71
N HIS A 203 -27.14 -12.67 8.05
CA HIS A 203 -27.38 -13.57 9.18
C HIS A 203 -26.29 -13.50 10.26
N GLY A 204 -25.50 -12.41 10.29
CA GLY A 204 -24.42 -12.22 11.27
C GLY A 204 -23.03 -12.27 10.63
N PRO A 205 -21.99 -12.71 11.36
CA PRO A 205 -20.63 -12.80 10.81
C PRO A 205 -20.57 -13.68 9.57
N VAL A 206 -19.79 -13.27 8.56
CA VAL A 206 -19.61 -14.07 7.33
C VAL A 206 -18.85 -15.35 7.67
N LYS A 207 -19.53 -16.50 7.49
CA LYS A 207 -18.94 -17.83 7.60
C LYS A 207 -18.98 -18.52 6.24
N CYS A 208 -17.82 -18.82 5.68
CA CYS A 208 -17.72 -19.45 4.36
C CYS A 208 -17.50 -20.97 4.41
N CYS A 209 -17.35 -21.53 5.61
CA CYS A 209 -17.28 -22.96 5.87
C CYS A 209 -18.25 -23.31 6.99
N ASN A 210 -18.67 -24.58 7.04
CA ASN A 210 -19.41 -25.09 8.19
C ASN A 210 -18.51 -25.11 9.44
N ASP A 211 -19.12 -25.13 10.63
CA ASP A 211 -18.38 -25.10 11.90
C ASP A 211 -17.50 -26.36 12.10
N ASP A 212 -17.85 -27.48 11.47
CA ASP A 212 -17.03 -28.70 11.40
C ASP A 212 -15.91 -28.63 10.34
N GLY A 213 -15.82 -27.52 9.61
CA GLY A 213 -14.88 -27.26 8.52
C GLY A 213 -15.18 -28.05 7.24
N SER A 214 -16.40 -28.58 7.11
CA SER A 214 -16.92 -29.10 5.85
C SER A 214 -17.36 -27.96 4.91
N THR A 215 -17.59 -28.31 3.64
CA THR A 215 -18.08 -27.37 2.64
C THR A 215 -19.61 -27.20 2.80
N PRO A 216 -20.14 -25.97 2.90
CA PRO A 216 -21.59 -25.74 2.92
C PRO A 216 -22.24 -26.15 1.59
N GLU A 217 -23.47 -26.67 1.67
CA GLU A 217 -24.28 -27.01 0.48
C GLU A 217 -24.63 -25.76 -0.33
N ILE A 218 -24.99 -24.67 0.37
CA ILE A 218 -25.27 -23.36 -0.21
C ILE A 218 -24.23 -22.37 0.30
N LEU A 219 -23.40 -21.86 -0.61
CA LEU A 219 -22.39 -20.87 -0.29
C LEU A 219 -23.03 -19.47 -0.15
N PRO A 220 -22.80 -18.75 0.97
CA PRO A 220 -23.24 -17.36 1.09
C PRO A 220 -22.66 -16.47 -0.03
N LYS A 221 -23.41 -15.45 -0.46
CA LYS A 221 -23.02 -14.57 -1.57
C LYS A 221 -21.74 -13.77 -1.28
N GLU A 222 -21.44 -13.58 0.00
CA GLU A 222 -20.29 -12.89 0.56
C GLU A 222 -19.02 -13.75 0.57
N CYS A 223 -19.03 -14.97 0.02
CA CYS A 223 -17.93 -15.94 0.13
C CYS A 223 -17.32 -16.37 -1.21
N LEU A 224 -16.03 -16.72 -1.18
CA LEU A 224 -15.26 -17.38 -2.24
C LEU A 224 -14.48 -18.57 -1.66
N GLN A 225 -15.19 -19.55 -1.10
CA GLN A 225 -14.56 -20.68 -0.40
C GLN A 225 -13.53 -21.41 -1.26
N ILE A 226 -12.52 -21.99 -0.59
CA ILE A 226 -11.59 -22.92 -1.22
C ILE A 226 -11.91 -24.33 -0.73
N ARG A 227 -12.32 -25.20 -1.64
CA ARG A 227 -12.60 -26.61 -1.32
C ARG A 227 -11.30 -27.40 -1.22
N ILE A 228 -11.20 -28.26 -0.21
CA ILE A 228 -10.07 -29.18 -0.04
C ILE A 228 -10.50 -30.58 -0.51
N PRO A 229 -9.95 -31.08 -1.63
CA PRO A 229 -10.24 -32.40 -2.18
C PRO A 229 -10.06 -33.56 -1.18
N HIS A 230 -10.95 -34.56 -1.24
CA HIS A 230 -10.95 -35.72 -0.31
C HIS A 230 -9.71 -36.61 -0.40
N ASP A 231 -9.00 -36.58 -1.53
CA ASP A 231 -7.72 -37.25 -1.76
C ASP A 231 -6.53 -36.54 -1.08
N GLU A 232 -6.79 -35.50 -0.27
CA GLU A 232 -5.81 -34.91 0.65
C GLU A 232 -5.98 -35.49 2.09
N PRO A 233 -5.36 -36.65 2.42
CA PRO A 233 -5.55 -37.33 3.70
C PRO A 233 -4.96 -36.56 4.89
N GLU A 234 -3.98 -35.68 4.67
CA GLU A 234 -3.36 -34.91 5.74
C GLU A 234 -4.26 -33.80 6.28
N SER A 235 -5.26 -33.36 5.51
CA SER A 235 -6.17 -32.31 5.96
C SER A 235 -7.31 -32.90 6.79
N LYS A 236 -7.61 -32.33 7.95
CA LYS A 236 -8.86 -32.65 8.68
C LYS A 236 -10.05 -31.84 8.15
N TYR A 237 -9.77 -30.69 7.54
CA TYR A 237 -10.78 -29.78 7.00
C TYR A 237 -11.03 -30.02 5.52
N ARG A 238 -12.24 -29.70 5.07
CA ARG A 238 -12.67 -29.81 3.67
C ARG A 238 -12.94 -28.46 3.03
N CYS A 239 -12.81 -27.37 3.78
CA CYS A 239 -13.07 -26.00 3.35
C CYS A 239 -12.08 -25.02 4.00
N LEU A 240 -11.58 -24.06 3.22
CA LEU A 240 -10.91 -22.86 3.74
C LEU A 240 -11.82 -21.64 3.51
N SER A 241 -12.07 -20.91 4.59
CA SER A 241 -12.98 -19.77 4.60
C SER A 241 -12.33 -18.56 3.95
N ILE A 242 -12.97 -18.00 2.92
CA ILE A 242 -12.53 -16.78 2.25
C ILE A 242 -13.76 -15.88 2.06
N PRO A 243 -13.94 -14.88 2.93
CA PRO A 243 -14.88 -13.80 2.68
C PRO A 243 -14.45 -12.99 1.46
N ARG A 244 -15.43 -12.51 0.71
CA ARG A 244 -15.22 -11.59 -0.41
C ARG A 244 -14.74 -10.25 0.11
N SER A 245 -13.99 -9.54 -0.73
CA SER A 245 -13.67 -8.14 -0.51
C SER A 245 -14.95 -7.30 -0.44
N LEU A 246 -14.94 -6.25 0.39
CA LEU A 246 -15.92 -5.17 0.28
C LEU A 246 -15.81 -4.53 -1.09
N ASP A 247 -16.94 -4.09 -1.60
CA ASP A 247 -17.06 -3.43 -2.88
C ASP A 247 -18.02 -2.22 -2.81
N THR A 248 -18.12 -1.49 -3.92
CA THR A 248 -18.94 -0.26 -4.01
C THR A 248 -20.41 -0.48 -3.66
N SER A 249 -20.97 -1.67 -3.92
CA SER A 249 -22.37 -1.95 -3.54
C SER A 249 -22.54 -2.02 -2.03
N ASP A 250 -21.52 -2.49 -1.29
CA ASP A 250 -21.54 -2.49 0.19
C ASP A 250 -21.45 -1.07 0.78
N LYS A 251 -21.04 -0.08 -0.03
CA LYS A 251 -21.03 1.34 0.32
C LYS A 251 -22.30 2.08 -0.15
N GLY A 252 -23.29 1.36 -0.67
CA GLY A 252 -24.53 1.95 -1.22
C GLY A 252 -24.34 2.60 -2.59
N CYS A 253 -23.30 2.21 -3.33
CA CYS A 253 -23.04 2.72 -4.68
C CYS A 253 -23.20 1.61 -5.74
N ASP A 254 -24.29 1.69 -6.50
CA ASP A 254 -24.71 0.68 -7.47
C ASP A 254 -24.00 0.79 -8.84
N ILE A 255 -22.72 1.14 -8.84
CA ILE A 255 -21.91 1.09 -10.06
C ILE A 255 -21.63 -0.35 -10.47
N LYS A 256 -21.66 -0.60 -11.78
CA LYS A 256 -21.45 -1.93 -12.37
C LYS A 256 -20.36 -1.85 -13.45
N PRO A 257 -19.40 -2.77 -13.48
CA PRO A 257 -19.17 -3.83 -12.51
C PRO A 257 -18.60 -3.30 -11.18
N VAL A 258 -18.89 -3.95 -10.05
CA VAL A 258 -18.52 -3.49 -8.70
C VAL A 258 -17.01 -3.30 -8.55
N ARG A 259 -16.57 -2.37 -7.70
CA ARG A 259 -15.14 -2.10 -7.44
C ARG A 259 -14.78 -2.30 -5.98
N GLN A 260 -13.63 -2.90 -5.72
CA GLN A 260 -13.20 -3.26 -4.36
C GLN A 260 -12.80 -2.02 -3.55
N ILE A 261 -13.15 -2.04 -2.26
CA ILE A 261 -12.81 -0.98 -1.30
C ILE A 261 -11.47 -1.27 -0.63
N PHE A 262 -10.63 -0.24 -0.56
CA PHE A 262 -9.31 -0.31 0.07
C PHE A 262 -9.31 0.48 1.39
N GLY A 263 -8.65 -0.05 2.41
CA GLY A 263 -8.48 0.56 3.74
C GLY A 263 -7.09 1.13 4.01
N ALA A 264 -6.20 1.08 3.00
CA ALA A 264 -4.93 1.80 3.01
C ALA A 264 -5.09 3.08 2.17
N SER A 265 -4.36 4.16 2.52
CA SER A 265 -4.13 5.24 1.57
C SER A 265 -3.28 4.70 0.42
N SER A 266 -3.36 5.31 -0.77
CA SER A 266 -2.55 4.84 -1.93
C SER A 266 -1.13 5.39 -1.93
N PHE A 267 -0.77 6.21 -0.95
CA PHE A 267 0.52 6.90 -0.90
C PHE A 267 1.53 6.11 -0.07
N ILE A 268 2.82 6.30 -0.38
CA ILE A 268 3.89 5.89 0.52
C ILE A 268 4.04 7.03 1.54
N ASP A 269 3.30 6.92 2.64
CA ASP A 269 3.14 7.97 3.65
C ASP A 269 3.42 7.48 5.08
N ALA A 270 3.94 6.26 5.22
CA ALA A 270 4.18 5.59 6.49
C ALA A 270 2.90 5.38 7.32
N SER A 271 1.72 5.30 6.69
CA SER A 271 0.47 4.86 7.31
C SER A 271 0.57 3.50 8.00
N VAL A 272 1.50 2.63 7.59
CA VAL A 272 1.84 1.39 8.32
C VAL A 272 2.19 1.65 9.79
N LEU A 273 2.76 2.81 10.08
CA LEU A 273 3.07 3.28 11.43
C LEU A 273 2.05 4.28 11.95
N TYR A 274 1.60 5.24 11.13
CA TYR A 274 0.77 6.38 11.57
C TYR A 274 -0.75 6.13 11.54
N GLY A 275 -1.18 5.05 10.91
CA GLY A 275 -2.59 4.69 10.71
C GLY A 275 -3.20 5.39 9.50
N THR A 276 -4.37 4.90 9.08
CA THR A 276 -5.16 5.48 7.99
C THR A 276 -6.46 6.10 8.46
N ASP A 277 -6.74 6.09 9.77
CA ASP A 277 -7.87 6.78 10.37
C ASP A 277 -7.43 7.58 11.61
N TYR A 278 -8.17 8.63 11.91
CA TYR A 278 -7.85 9.55 13.00
C TYR A 278 -7.91 8.88 14.38
N GLU A 279 -8.77 7.88 14.60
CA GLU A 279 -8.86 7.19 15.89
C GLU A 279 -7.59 6.37 16.14
N THR A 280 -7.18 5.56 15.17
CA THR A 280 -5.92 4.80 15.22
C THR A 280 -4.74 5.74 15.39
N SER A 281 -4.63 6.78 14.54
CA SER A 281 -3.51 7.73 14.58
C SER A 281 -3.41 8.47 15.91
N ARG A 282 -4.54 8.87 16.52
CA ARG A 282 -4.54 9.48 17.86
C ARG A 282 -4.16 8.46 18.94
N SER A 283 -4.64 7.23 18.83
CA SER A 283 -4.42 6.18 19.83
C SER A 283 -2.94 5.81 19.99
N ILE A 284 -2.14 5.96 18.93
CA ILE A 284 -0.70 5.67 18.91
C ILE A 284 0.18 6.87 19.25
N ARG A 285 -0.39 8.07 19.46
CA ARG A 285 0.37 9.28 19.79
C ARG A 285 0.40 9.52 21.29
N THR A 286 1.51 10.10 21.77
CA THR A 286 1.62 10.57 23.16
C THR A 286 1.07 11.99 23.34
N PHE A 287 0.91 12.73 22.23
CA PHE A 287 0.66 14.18 22.21
C PHE A 287 1.70 15.00 22.99
N LYS A 288 2.88 14.43 23.23
CA LYS A 288 3.98 15.07 23.95
C LYS A 288 5.23 15.09 23.07
N TYR A 289 5.75 16.30 22.80
CA TYR A 289 6.96 16.50 21.99
C TYR A 289 6.94 15.79 20.63
N GLY A 290 5.76 15.68 20.00
CA GLY A 290 5.61 14.99 18.71
C GLY A 290 5.83 13.47 18.73
N LYS A 291 5.88 12.81 19.89
CA LYS A 291 6.25 11.39 20.00
C LYS A 291 5.08 10.43 19.78
N LEU A 292 5.38 9.31 19.13
CA LEU A 292 4.54 8.11 19.18
C LEU A 292 4.69 7.38 20.52
N ARG A 293 3.64 6.65 20.89
CA ARG A 293 3.64 5.75 22.05
C ARG A 293 4.62 4.62 21.76
N ARG A 294 5.33 4.22 22.81
CA ARG A 294 6.30 3.14 22.79
C ARG A 294 6.35 2.50 24.15
N GLN A 295 6.81 1.26 24.21
CA GLN A 295 7.21 0.61 25.46
C GLN A 295 8.73 0.44 25.49
N LEU A 296 9.27 0.38 26.70
CA LEU A 296 10.69 0.11 26.92
C LEU A 296 10.85 -1.40 27.09
N GLY A 297 11.68 -1.99 26.24
CA GLY A 297 12.14 -3.36 26.41
C GLY A 297 13.50 -3.41 27.10
N PRO A 298 14.14 -4.59 27.09
CA PRO A 298 15.47 -4.79 27.65
C PRO A 298 16.48 -3.75 27.14
N ASN A 299 17.38 -3.31 28.03
CA ASN A 299 18.43 -2.32 27.73
C ASN A 299 17.90 -0.96 27.24
N GLY A 300 16.67 -0.59 27.62
CA GLY A 300 16.09 0.71 27.28
C GLY A 300 15.68 0.86 25.81
N LYS A 301 15.65 -0.24 25.04
CA LYS A 301 15.25 -0.22 23.63
C LYS A 301 13.76 0.10 23.49
N SER A 302 13.42 0.84 22.45
CA SER A 302 12.03 1.19 22.15
C SER A 302 11.38 0.08 21.34
N PHE A 303 10.18 -0.31 21.78
CA PHE A 303 9.29 -1.23 21.07
C PHE A 303 7.94 -0.56 20.84
N LEU A 304 7.21 -1.03 19.85
CA LEU A 304 5.80 -0.68 19.68
C LEU A 304 5.02 -1.03 20.97
N PRO A 305 3.97 -0.28 21.32
CA PRO A 305 3.13 -0.61 22.47
C PRO A 305 2.33 -1.90 22.21
N ASN A 306 2.00 -2.67 23.25
CA ASN A 306 1.16 -3.85 23.09
C ASN A 306 -0.33 -3.49 22.88
N VAL A 307 -1.03 -4.30 22.09
CA VAL A 307 -2.50 -4.32 22.02
C VAL A 307 -3.05 -5.00 23.28
N LYS A 308 -4.02 -4.38 23.94
CA LYS A 308 -4.61 -4.92 25.18
C LYS A 308 -5.79 -5.87 24.96
N LYS A 309 -6.42 -5.81 23.79
CA LYS A 309 -7.60 -6.60 23.43
C LYS A 309 -7.25 -7.55 22.30
N ALA A 310 -7.75 -8.78 22.37
CA ALA A 310 -7.61 -9.73 21.28
C ALA A 310 -8.26 -9.17 19.99
N THR A 311 -7.62 -9.46 18.86
CA THR A 311 -8.09 -9.12 17.51
C THR A 311 -7.98 -10.36 16.62
N ALA A 312 -8.53 -10.30 15.40
CA ALA A 312 -8.41 -11.40 14.44
C ALA A 312 -6.95 -11.74 14.08
N LEU A 313 -6.06 -10.74 14.12
CA LEU A 313 -4.64 -10.89 13.78
C LEU A 313 -3.74 -11.10 15.01
N CYS A 314 -4.31 -10.98 16.21
CA CYS A 314 -3.58 -11.14 17.46
C CYS A 314 -4.44 -11.79 18.54
N ASN A 315 -4.04 -12.97 18.96
CA ASN A 315 -4.66 -13.64 20.10
C ASN A 315 -4.01 -13.16 21.41
N VAL A 316 -4.57 -12.12 22.03
CA VAL A 316 -4.11 -11.59 23.33
C VAL A 316 -4.77 -12.40 24.44
N THR A 317 -4.00 -13.28 25.09
CA THR A 317 -4.48 -14.15 26.18
C THR A 317 -4.07 -13.64 27.55
N GLN A 318 -2.98 -12.89 27.63
CA GLN A 318 -2.40 -12.32 28.85
C GLN A 318 -1.84 -10.92 28.56
N ASP A 319 -1.67 -10.08 29.58
CA ASP A 319 -1.13 -8.72 29.45
C ASP A 319 0.30 -8.68 28.87
N ASN A 320 1.07 -9.76 29.03
CA ASN A 320 2.42 -9.89 28.48
C ASN A 320 2.45 -10.50 27.06
N THR A 321 1.29 -10.80 26.46
CA THR A 321 1.25 -11.36 25.10
C THR A 321 1.84 -10.34 24.11
N VAL A 322 2.76 -10.81 23.29
CA VAL A 322 3.45 -9.97 22.29
C VAL A 322 2.54 -9.82 21.08
N CYS A 323 1.74 -8.74 21.09
CA CYS A 323 1.04 -8.23 19.93
C CYS A 323 1.16 -6.72 19.93
N TYR A 324 1.65 -6.15 18.84
CA TYR A 324 1.98 -4.74 18.74
C TYR A 324 0.87 -3.90 18.12
N LEU A 325 0.66 -2.73 18.70
CA LEU A 325 -0.20 -1.68 18.19
C LEU A 325 0.62 -0.76 17.28
N SER A 326 0.16 -0.61 16.05
CA SER A 326 0.72 0.28 15.02
C SER A 326 -0.43 0.80 14.15
N GLY A 327 -0.09 1.64 13.15
CA GLY A 327 -1.03 2.11 12.14
C GLY A 327 -1.69 1.00 11.32
N ASP A 328 -0.91 -0.03 10.96
CA ASP A 328 -1.40 -1.23 10.30
C ASP A 328 -1.36 -2.44 11.25
N PRO A 329 -2.47 -3.18 11.46
CA PRO A 329 -2.51 -4.30 12.40
C PRO A 329 -1.80 -5.56 11.86
N ARG A 330 -1.56 -5.64 10.55
CA ARG A 330 -0.95 -6.80 9.88
C ARG A 330 0.56 -6.88 10.11
N ILE A 331 1.15 -5.92 10.83
CA ILE A 331 2.53 -6.02 11.33
C ILE A 331 2.74 -7.24 12.24
N ASN A 332 1.65 -7.80 12.79
CA ASN A 332 1.65 -8.97 13.66
C ASN A 332 1.51 -10.30 12.90
N MET A 333 1.39 -10.29 11.57
CA MET A 333 1.27 -11.54 10.80
C MET A 333 2.56 -12.37 10.82
N GLN A 334 3.71 -11.72 10.97
CA GLN A 334 5.00 -12.36 11.17
C GLN A 334 5.98 -11.43 11.92
N PRO A 335 7.02 -11.96 12.57
CA PRO A 335 7.93 -11.17 13.41
C PRO A 335 8.80 -10.13 12.67
N GLU A 336 9.23 -10.42 11.46
CA GLU A 336 10.06 -9.55 10.63
C GLU A 336 9.37 -8.21 10.26
N MET A 337 8.06 -8.19 10.00
CA MET A 337 7.26 -6.95 9.81
C MET A 337 7.32 -6.09 11.08
N THR A 338 7.17 -6.73 12.23
CA THR A 338 7.24 -6.08 13.53
C THR A 338 8.62 -5.48 13.77
N VAL A 339 9.69 -6.19 13.40
CA VAL A 339 11.07 -5.69 13.51
C VAL A 339 11.25 -4.43 12.67
N VAL A 340 10.86 -4.44 11.40
CA VAL A 340 11.01 -3.28 10.51
C VAL A 340 10.18 -2.09 10.99
N THR A 341 8.94 -2.32 11.41
CA THR A 341 8.06 -1.26 11.94
C THR A 341 8.62 -0.67 13.25
N THR A 342 9.21 -1.50 14.11
CA THR A 342 9.86 -1.05 15.35
C THR A 342 11.13 -0.24 15.06
N SER A 343 11.89 -0.59 14.01
CA SER A 343 13.01 0.22 13.54
C SER A 343 12.55 1.61 13.07
N LEU A 344 11.44 1.68 12.32
CA LEU A 344 10.85 2.94 11.87
C LEU A 344 10.39 3.82 13.04
N LEU A 345 9.70 3.23 14.02
CA LEU A 345 9.31 3.91 15.27
C LEU A 345 10.53 4.51 16.00
N SER A 346 11.61 3.72 16.09
CA SER A 346 12.83 4.14 16.78
C SER A 346 13.47 5.33 16.08
N TYR A 347 13.55 5.31 14.75
CA TYR A 347 14.05 6.41 13.93
C TYR A 347 13.23 7.69 14.15
N ILE A 348 11.91 7.62 14.04
CA ILE A 348 11.01 8.77 14.25
C ILE A 348 11.11 9.32 15.67
N THR A 349 11.27 8.45 16.67
CA THR A 349 11.44 8.88 18.07
C THR A 349 12.71 9.71 18.25
N ILE A 350 13.82 9.28 17.63
CA ILE A 350 15.09 10.02 17.65
C ILE A 350 14.93 11.36 16.93
N TYR A 351 14.33 11.34 15.74
CA TYR A 351 14.09 12.55 14.95
C TYR A 351 13.22 13.58 15.68
N ALA A 352 12.11 13.14 16.30
CA ALA A 352 11.26 14.01 17.10
C ALA A 352 12.00 14.61 18.31
N MET A 353 12.93 13.86 18.91
CA MET A 353 13.77 14.38 20.00
C MET A 353 14.77 15.43 19.53
N SER A 354 15.34 15.28 18.32
CA SER A 354 16.27 16.27 17.76
C SER A 354 15.61 17.59 17.34
N LEU A 355 14.30 17.61 17.08
CA LEU A 355 13.57 18.83 16.74
C LEU A 355 13.16 19.67 17.96
N VAL A 356 13.23 19.08 19.16
CA VAL A 356 12.82 19.72 20.42
C VAL A 356 14.04 20.10 21.27
N ALA A 357 15.21 19.55 20.97
CA ALA A 357 16.51 19.93 21.53
C ALA A 357 17.03 21.17 20.80
#